data_AF-A0A933UL09-F1
#
_entry.id   AF-A0A933UL09-F1
#
_cell.length_a   1.000
_cell.length_b   1.000
_cell.length_c   1.000
_cell.angle_alpha   90.00
_cell.angle_beta   90.00
_cell.angle_gamma   90.00
#
_symmetry.space_group_name_H-M   'P 1'
#
loop_
_entity.id
_entity.type
_entity.pdbx_description
1 polymer ?
#
loop_
_entity_poly.entity_id
_entity_poly.type
_entity_poly.pdbx_seq_one_letter_code
_entity_poly.pdbx_strand_id
1 'polypeptide(L)'
;MKHIRRTSSVLFGAGLLVLAACGSDSTTSAAATTATPTSPAPAATDAPAVTDASTDTTMPMMPMPDYAAGMKLTLSSPAAGVTVTDNTVPLSVAAAGFELSCDHAGKPLAEGFGHYHVLLDGALVDMECTTDTSVSMQNVAPGEHTIAVVPALNDHAEVMDNETEFAFTYAPTSPLAEIADAATTGDPSIKIVSPKPGEVVNGDFDIVVEVSNYDLNCDLYGKPGLFGIGHYHVNVDSTSGPMMGMMTMLGMGCTTTFHASTVGLESGSTHTLIALLADNGHAPLMPAIEASVEVTVG
;
A
#
# COMPACT_ATOMS: atom_id res chain seq x y z
N MET A 1 5.87 44.56 -16.92
CA MET A 1 4.66 45.30 -17.34
C MET A 1 4.18 44.82 -18.70
N LYS A 2 3.20 43.91 -18.73
CA LYS A 2 2.13 43.79 -19.75
C LYS A 2 1.21 42.65 -19.32
N HIS A 3 0.22 42.99 -18.49
CA HIS A 3 -0.87 42.09 -18.14
C HIS A 3 -1.89 42.07 -19.28
N ILE A 4 -2.18 40.88 -19.80
CA ILE A 4 -3.30 40.64 -20.70
C ILE A 4 -4.50 40.30 -19.82
N ARG A 5 -5.46 41.23 -19.74
CA ARG A 5 -6.78 41.01 -19.16
C ARG A 5 -7.64 40.24 -20.18
N ARG A 6 -8.26 39.15 -19.75
CA ARG A 6 -9.46 38.61 -20.39
C ARG A 6 -10.64 38.81 -19.44
N THR A 7 -11.62 39.55 -19.93
CA THR A 7 -12.89 39.85 -19.25
C THR A 7 -14.03 39.15 -19.98
N SER A 8 -15.02 38.74 -19.17
CA SER A 8 -16.44 38.57 -19.47
C SER A 8 -16.87 37.31 -20.24
N SER A 9 -17.74 36.48 -19.66
CA SER A 9 -19.18 36.77 -19.60
C SER A 9 -19.92 35.76 -18.72
N VAL A 10 -20.79 36.27 -17.86
CA VAL A 10 -21.77 35.54 -17.05
C VAL A 10 -23.05 35.40 -17.88
N LEU A 11 -23.64 34.20 -17.95
CA LEU A 11 -25.03 34.03 -18.37
C LEU A 11 -25.86 33.49 -17.21
N PHE A 12 -26.90 34.25 -16.88
CA PHE A 12 -28.00 33.89 -15.98
C PHE A 12 -28.95 32.91 -16.69
N GLY A 13 -29.31 31.82 -16.02
CA GLY A 13 -30.42 30.95 -16.39
C GLY A 13 -31.32 30.73 -15.17
N ALA A 14 -32.45 31.45 -15.13
CA ALA A 14 -33.52 31.25 -14.17
C ALA A 14 -34.49 30.17 -14.69
N GLY A 15 -34.93 29.25 -13.82
CA GLY A 15 -35.79 28.14 -14.21
C GLY A 15 -36.58 27.54 -13.04
N LEU A 16 -37.62 28.27 -12.64
CA LEU A 16 -38.92 27.87 -12.10
C LEU A 16 -39.08 26.74 -11.05
N LEU A 17 -39.66 27.18 -9.93
CA LEU A 17 -40.29 26.46 -8.82
C LEU A 17 -41.57 25.71 -9.25
N VAL A 18 -41.80 24.48 -8.76
CA VAL A 18 -43.14 23.89 -8.60
C VAL A 18 -43.24 23.30 -7.20
N LEU A 19 -44.04 23.94 -6.34
CA LEU A 19 -44.61 23.35 -5.13
C LEU A 19 -45.97 22.72 -5.48
N ALA A 20 -46.21 21.51 -4.99
CA ALA A 20 -47.55 21.04 -4.68
C ALA A 20 -47.48 20.16 -3.42
N ALA A 21 -48.08 20.67 -2.35
CA ALA A 21 -48.37 19.97 -1.12
C ALA A 21 -49.73 19.27 -1.23
N CYS A 22 -49.94 18.20 -0.45
CA CYS A 22 -51.01 18.05 0.55
C CYS A 22 -51.44 16.59 0.78
N GLY A 23 -51.41 16.22 2.07
CA GLY A 23 -52.42 15.38 2.73
C GLY A 23 -52.08 13.89 2.86
N SER A 24 -52.42 13.19 3.93
CA SER A 24 -53.01 13.53 5.23
C SER A 24 -52.86 12.29 6.12
N ASP A 25 -52.71 12.50 7.43
CA ASP A 25 -52.85 11.47 8.47
C ASP A 25 -54.25 10.84 8.49
N SER A 26 -54.35 9.53 8.78
CA SER A 26 -55.51 8.88 9.42
C SER A 26 -55.17 7.47 9.93
N THR A 27 -55.11 7.37 11.27
CA THR A 27 -55.73 6.35 12.16
C THR A 27 -55.67 4.85 11.84
N THR A 28 -55.03 4.12 12.77
CA THR A 28 -55.40 2.83 13.39
C THR A 28 -56.52 1.98 12.76
N SER A 29 -56.19 0.74 12.42
CA SER A 29 -57.07 -0.42 12.71
C SER A 29 -56.23 -1.67 12.95
N ALA A 30 -56.39 -2.26 14.13
CA ALA A 30 -56.00 -3.62 14.43
C ALA A 30 -57.06 -4.58 13.87
N ALA A 31 -56.65 -5.71 13.30
CA ALA A 31 -57.16 -7.05 13.64
C ALA A 31 -56.63 -8.12 12.66
N ALA A 32 -55.90 -9.07 13.26
CA ALA A 32 -55.95 -10.51 13.04
C ALA A 32 -55.76 -11.07 11.61
N THR A 33 -54.63 -11.74 11.40
CA THR A 33 -54.67 -13.05 10.72
C THR A 33 -53.54 -13.96 11.23
N THR A 34 -53.97 -15.07 11.84
CA THR A 34 -53.33 -16.40 11.89
C THR A 34 -51.88 -16.53 12.34
N ALA A 35 -51.75 -17.02 13.57
CA ALA A 35 -50.57 -17.69 14.08
C ALA A 35 -50.24 -18.96 13.26
N THR A 36 -48.99 -19.05 12.82
CA THR A 36 -48.36 -20.26 12.28
C THR A 36 -47.39 -20.79 13.35
N PRO A 37 -47.32 -22.11 13.59
CA PRO A 37 -46.68 -22.67 14.77
C PRO A 37 -45.17 -22.39 14.80
N THR A 38 -44.71 -21.95 15.97
CA THR A 38 -43.31 -21.90 16.37
C THR A 38 -42.70 -23.29 16.23
N SER A 39 -41.81 -23.44 15.25
CA SER A 39 -40.90 -24.57 15.18
C SER A 39 -39.92 -24.46 16.36
N PRO A 40 -39.66 -25.54 17.13
CA PRO A 40 -38.70 -25.50 18.21
C PRO A 40 -37.30 -25.22 17.64
N ALA A 41 -36.58 -24.29 18.29
CA ALA A 41 -35.18 -24.05 18.02
C ALA A 41 -34.40 -25.38 18.11
N PRO A 42 -33.53 -25.69 17.13
CA PRO A 42 -32.66 -26.85 17.25
C PRO A 42 -31.74 -26.63 18.45
N ALA A 43 -31.71 -27.62 19.33
CA ALA A 43 -30.81 -27.69 20.47
C ALA A 43 -29.38 -27.40 20.01
N ALA A 44 -28.70 -26.50 20.73
CA ALA A 44 -27.28 -26.31 20.62
C ALA A 44 -26.60 -27.67 20.90
N THR A 45 -26.14 -28.32 19.83
CA THR A 45 -25.21 -29.42 19.94
C THR A 45 -23.87 -28.83 20.33
N ASP A 46 -23.38 -29.21 21.51
CA ASP A 46 -22.06 -28.91 22.03
C ASP A 46 -21.00 -29.06 20.94
N ALA A 47 -20.53 -27.92 20.44
CA ALA A 47 -19.30 -27.86 19.66
C ALA A 47 -18.15 -28.22 20.62
N PRO A 48 -17.25 -29.15 20.25
CA PRO A 48 -16.10 -29.42 21.08
C PRO A 48 -15.29 -28.13 21.20
N ALA A 49 -14.94 -27.77 22.44
CA ALA A 49 -14.04 -26.69 22.74
C ALA A 49 -12.81 -26.82 21.84
N VAL A 50 -12.65 -25.88 20.91
CA VAL A 50 -11.44 -25.74 20.13
C VAL A 50 -10.39 -25.29 21.13
N THR A 51 -9.63 -26.25 21.64
CA THR A 51 -8.44 -25.99 22.43
C THR A 51 -7.53 -25.12 21.59
N ASP A 52 -7.23 -23.96 22.16
CA ASP A 52 -6.25 -22.97 21.74
C ASP A 52 -4.94 -23.67 21.36
N ALA A 53 -4.81 -23.99 20.07
CA ALA A 53 -3.56 -24.40 19.47
C ALA A 53 -2.94 -23.12 18.91
N SER A 54 -2.43 -22.30 19.83
CA SER A 54 -1.37 -21.35 19.55
C SER A 54 -0.16 -22.15 19.12
N THR A 55 -0.16 -22.61 17.86
CA THR A 55 1.06 -23.03 17.19
C THR A 55 1.82 -21.75 16.91
N ASP A 56 2.62 -21.36 17.90
CA ASP A 56 3.88 -20.65 17.76
C ASP A 56 4.66 -21.31 16.62
N THR A 57 4.32 -20.91 15.40
CA THR A 57 5.13 -21.14 14.21
C THR A 57 5.83 -19.83 13.98
N THR A 58 6.69 -19.46 14.94
CA THR A 58 7.80 -18.58 14.67
C THR A 58 8.59 -19.23 13.53
N MET A 59 8.25 -18.85 12.30
CA MET A 59 9.11 -19.09 11.16
C MET A 59 10.48 -18.58 11.60
N PRO A 60 11.54 -19.41 11.57
CA PRO A 60 12.83 -18.97 12.06
C PRO A 60 13.22 -17.74 11.25
N MET A 61 13.16 -16.58 11.90
CA MET A 61 13.71 -15.35 11.35
C MET A 61 15.16 -15.69 11.02
N MET A 62 15.52 -15.57 9.74
CA MET A 62 16.89 -15.80 9.33
C MET A 62 17.78 -14.93 10.22
N PRO A 63 18.86 -15.48 10.81
CA PRO A 63 19.69 -14.71 11.69
C PRO A 63 20.18 -13.48 10.93
N MET A 64 19.88 -12.30 11.48
CA MET A 64 20.30 -11.04 10.88
C MET A 64 21.83 -11.01 10.80
N PRO A 65 22.41 -10.50 9.70
CA PRO A 65 23.85 -10.36 9.60
C PRO A 65 24.37 -9.36 10.64
N ASP A 66 25.57 -9.59 11.17
CA ASP A 66 26.15 -8.78 12.27
C ASP A 66 26.20 -7.28 11.95
N TYR A 67 26.39 -6.91 10.68
CA TYR A 67 26.43 -5.51 10.26
C TYR A 67 25.09 -4.78 10.41
N ALA A 68 23.96 -5.50 10.42
CA ALA A 68 22.62 -4.91 10.54
C ALA A 68 22.46 -4.13 11.85
N ALA A 69 23.13 -4.54 12.93
CA ALA A 69 23.12 -3.84 14.21
C ALA A 69 23.59 -2.37 14.10
N GLY A 70 24.43 -2.07 13.09
CA GLY A 70 24.93 -0.73 12.80
C GLY A 70 23.98 0.16 11.99
N MET A 71 22.93 -0.38 11.38
CA MET A 71 21.98 0.37 10.54
C MET A 71 21.03 1.19 11.39
N LYS A 72 21.23 2.50 11.47
CA LYS A 72 20.41 3.40 12.29
C LYS A 72 19.71 4.43 11.44
N LEU A 73 18.50 4.79 11.84
CA LEU A 73 17.77 5.94 11.31
C LEU A 73 17.64 7.02 12.37
N THR A 74 17.52 8.26 11.92
CA THR A 74 17.09 9.38 12.74
C THR A 74 15.98 10.11 12.02
N LEU A 75 14.79 10.16 12.63
CA LEU A 75 13.70 10.95 12.13
C LEU A 75 13.79 12.38 12.70
N SER A 76 14.02 13.35 11.83
CA SER A 76 14.27 14.74 12.19
C SER A 76 13.07 15.66 11.97
N SER A 77 12.14 15.25 11.12
CA SER A 77 10.87 15.94 10.87
C SER A 77 9.77 14.91 10.54
N PRO A 78 8.53 15.15 11.02
CA PRO A 78 8.14 16.26 11.88
C PRO A 78 8.58 16.03 13.34
N ALA A 79 8.46 17.06 14.17
CA ALA A 79 8.71 16.91 15.61
C ALA A 79 7.63 16.01 16.24
N ALA A 80 8.03 15.17 17.20
CA ALA A 80 7.09 14.35 17.95
C ALA A 80 6.01 15.21 18.65
N GLY A 81 4.77 14.73 18.65
CA GLY A 81 3.61 15.42 19.21
C GLY A 81 3.09 16.58 18.37
N VAL A 82 3.53 16.73 17.12
CA VAL A 82 2.99 17.74 16.21
C VAL A 82 1.51 17.51 15.94
N THR A 83 0.75 18.59 15.72
CA THR A 83 -0.56 18.51 15.08
C THR A 83 -0.39 18.74 13.58
N VAL A 84 -0.71 17.74 12.77
CA VAL A 84 -0.71 17.81 11.31
C VAL A 84 -2.09 18.23 10.83
N THR A 85 -2.17 19.36 10.14
CA THR A 85 -3.42 19.91 9.59
C THR A 85 -3.56 19.75 8.08
N ASP A 86 -2.47 19.34 7.42
CA ASP A 86 -2.39 19.04 5.99
C ASP A 86 -2.71 17.57 5.74
N ASN A 87 -3.03 17.21 4.49
CA ASN A 87 -3.38 15.83 4.13
C ASN A 87 -2.17 14.94 3.79
N THR A 88 -0.96 15.40 4.13
CA THR A 88 0.28 14.64 4.02
C THR A 88 1.15 14.91 5.25
N VAL A 89 1.93 13.93 5.68
CA VAL A 89 2.93 14.06 6.72
C VAL A 89 4.31 14.02 6.08
N PRO A 90 5.02 15.15 5.94
CA PRO A 90 6.37 15.16 5.37
C PRO A 90 7.36 14.59 6.38
N LEU A 91 8.16 13.62 5.95
CA LEU A 91 9.20 12.98 6.75
C LEU A 91 10.58 13.41 6.27
N SER A 92 11.48 13.66 7.21
CA SER A 92 12.91 13.85 6.93
C SER A 92 13.74 12.92 7.81
N VAL A 93 14.41 11.98 7.17
CA VAL A 93 15.07 10.81 7.75
C VAL A 93 16.54 10.84 7.37
N ALA A 94 17.43 10.60 8.33
CA ALA A 94 18.86 10.44 8.10
C ALA A 94 19.27 9.00 8.42
N ALA A 95 20.00 8.36 7.50
CA ALA A 95 20.61 7.06 7.72
C ALA A 95 22.04 7.18 8.26
N ALA A 96 22.42 6.27 9.14
CA ALA A 96 23.78 6.12 9.64
C ALA A 96 24.17 4.63 9.69
N GLY A 97 25.40 4.32 9.30
CA GLY A 97 25.91 2.94 9.24
C GLY A 97 25.55 2.17 7.96
N PHE A 98 24.82 2.79 7.04
CA PHE A 98 24.51 2.29 5.70
C PHE A 98 24.15 3.44 4.76
N GLU A 99 24.18 3.17 3.46
CA GLU A 99 23.71 4.03 2.39
C GLU A 99 22.29 3.63 1.97
N LEU A 100 21.41 4.61 1.82
CA LEU A 100 20.05 4.40 1.31
C LEU A 100 20.11 4.09 -0.19
N SER A 101 19.61 2.92 -0.59
CA SER A 101 19.56 2.50 -1.99
C SER A 101 18.44 1.50 -2.23
N CYS A 102 17.57 1.81 -3.21
CA CYS A 102 16.56 0.88 -3.72
C CYS A 102 17.16 -0.09 -4.75
N ASP A 103 18.34 0.21 -5.29
CA ASP A 103 18.95 -0.58 -6.37
C ASP A 103 19.33 -1.98 -5.90
N HIS A 104 19.44 -2.20 -4.59
CA HIS A 104 19.71 -3.49 -3.99
C HIS A 104 18.47 -4.21 -3.45
N ALA A 105 17.30 -3.56 -3.39
CA ALA A 105 16.08 -4.17 -2.87
C ALA A 105 15.67 -5.40 -3.71
N GLY A 106 15.25 -6.46 -3.01
CA GLY A 106 14.84 -7.75 -3.56
C GLY A 106 15.98 -8.62 -4.06
N LYS A 107 17.23 -8.29 -3.71
CA LYS A 107 18.44 -8.95 -4.22
C LYS A 107 19.29 -9.49 -3.06
N PRO A 108 20.37 -10.26 -3.34
CA PRO A 108 21.24 -10.76 -2.28
C PRO A 108 21.71 -9.65 -1.33
N LEU A 109 21.87 -10.03 -0.06
CA LEU A 109 22.38 -9.15 0.98
C LEU A 109 23.73 -8.52 0.58
N ALA A 110 23.83 -7.20 0.70
CA ALA A 110 25.04 -6.43 0.46
C ALA A 110 25.29 -5.54 1.68
N GLU A 111 26.43 -5.73 2.34
CA GLU A 111 26.82 -4.90 3.48
C GLU A 111 26.96 -3.43 3.08
N GLY A 112 26.48 -2.53 3.95
CA GLY A 112 26.58 -1.09 3.76
C GLY A 112 25.46 -0.47 2.92
N PHE A 113 24.55 -1.27 2.37
CA PHE A 113 23.38 -0.79 1.62
C PHE A 113 22.09 -1.30 2.27
N GLY A 114 21.01 -0.54 2.06
CA GLY A 114 19.67 -0.92 2.44
C GLY A 114 18.69 0.21 2.20
N HIS A 115 17.49 0.04 2.71
CA HIS A 115 16.42 1.03 2.65
C HIS A 115 15.74 1.11 4.01
N TYR A 116 14.66 1.85 4.12
CA TYR A 116 13.82 1.81 5.32
C TYR A 116 12.37 1.63 4.96
N HIS A 117 11.62 1.01 5.86
CA HIS A 117 10.18 0.94 5.78
C HIS A 117 9.58 2.08 6.60
N VAL A 118 8.54 2.70 6.06
CA VAL A 118 7.69 3.65 6.78
C VAL A 118 6.41 2.92 7.18
N LEU A 119 6.06 2.97 8.45
CA LEU A 119 4.83 2.37 8.97
C LEU A 119 3.93 3.48 9.52
N LEU A 120 2.63 3.42 9.21
CA LEU A 120 1.58 4.25 9.79
C LEU A 120 0.72 3.36 10.69
N ASP A 121 0.65 3.67 11.98
CA ASP A 121 -0.06 2.87 12.99
C ASP A 121 0.32 1.37 12.95
N GLY A 122 1.60 1.08 12.65
CA GLY A 122 2.14 -0.28 12.51
C GLY A 122 1.84 -0.97 11.17
N ALA A 123 1.10 -0.36 10.25
CA ALA A 123 0.93 -0.86 8.89
C ALA A 123 2.02 -0.29 7.97
N LEU A 124 2.70 -1.17 7.23
CA LEU A 124 3.66 -0.75 6.19
C LEU A 124 2.96 0.20 5.21
N VAL A 125 3.54 1.37 4.98
CA VAL A 125 3.14 2.31 3.93
C VAL A 125 4.00 2.01 2.70
N ASP A 126 5.30 2.25 2.79
CA ASP A 126 6.21 1.98 1.68
C ASP A 126 7.62 1.68 2.18
N MET A 127 8.46 1.21 1.26
CA MET A 127 9.90 1.28 1.37
C MET A 127 10.42 2.60 0.80
N GLU A 128 11.48 3.13 1.39
CA GLU A 128 12.02 4.43 1.05
C GLU A 128 13.55 4.39 1.00
N CYS A 129 14.09 5.11 0.02
CA CYS A 129 15.52 5.12 -0.28
C CYS A 129 16.08 6.54 -0.38
N THR A 130 15.31 7.53 0.08
CA THR A 130 15.68 8.95 0.10
C THR A 130 15.58 9.49 1.52
N THR A 131 16.25 10.62 1.75
CA THR A 131 16.21 11.31 3.05
C THR A 131 14.88 12.00 3.31
N ASP A 132 14.11 12.31 2.27
CA ASP A 132 12.85 13.02 2.41
C ASP A 132 11.76 12.24 1.66
N THR A 133 10.62 12.07 2.33
CA THR A 133 9.41 11.43 1.78
C THR A 133 8.17 12.06 2.42
N SER A 134 6.97 11.57 2.07
CA SER A 134 5.73 11.98 2.72
C SER A 134 4.74 10.83 2.80
N VAL A 135 4.04 10.73 3.92
CA VAL A 135 2.92 9.79 4.10
C VAL A 135 1.62 10.48 3.72
N SER A 136 0.85 9.87 2.82
CA SER A 136 -0.49 10.35 2.47
C SER A 136 -1.49 10.04 3.60
N MET A 137 -2.32 11.03 3.95
CA MET A 137 -3.40 10.90 4.94
C MET A 137 -4.75 10.58 4.30
N GLN A 138 -4.77 10.20 3.02
CA GLN A 138 -5.97 9.71 2.36
C GLN A 138 -6.54 8.52 3.12
N ASN A 139 -7.84 8.57 3.40
CA ASN A 139 -8.57 7.56 4.19
C ASN A 139 -8.06 7.34 5.62
N VAL A 140 -7.27 8.26 6.16
CA VAL A 140 -6.90 8.23 7.58
C VAL A 140 -7.92 9.06 8.37
N ALA A 141 -8.46 8.50 9.44
CA ALA A 141 -9.40 9.23 10.30
C ALA A 141 -8.66 10.33 11.09
N PRO A 142 -9.25 11.50 11.37
CA PRO A 142 -8.67 12.45 12.31
C PRO A 142 -8.49 11.83 13.71
N GLY A 143 -7.35 12.07 14.36
CA GLY A 143 -7.04 11.45 15.65
C GLY A 143 -5.55 11.41 15.98
N GLU A 144 -5.20 10.63 16.99
CA GLU A 144 -3.81 10.31 17.33
C GLU A 144 -3.33 9.15 16.46
N HIS A 145 -2.11 9.26 15.93
CA HIS A 145 -1.48 8.28 15.07
C HIS A 145 0.00 8.14 15.42
N THR A 146 0.62 7.04 14.96
CA THR A 146 2.08 6.88 14.99
C THR A 146 2.64 6.71 13.59
N ILE A 147 3.85 7.23 13.38
CA ILE A 147 4.70 6.86 12.26
C ILE A 147 5.98 6.28 12.80
N ALA A 148 6.33 5.10 12.31
CA ALA A 148 7.62 4.45 12.54
C ALA A 148 8.44 4.41 11.26
N VAL A 149 9.76 4.50 11.40
CA VAL A 149 10.72 4.22 10.33
C VAL A 149 11.66 3.12 10.81
N VAL A 150 11.81 2.08 10.00
CA VAL A 150 12.56 0.87 10.35
C VAL A 150 13.60 0.59 9.28
N PRO A 151 14.91 0.54 9.60
CA PRO A 151 15.91 0.13 8.61
C PRO A 151 15.61 -1.28 8.12
N ALA A 152 15.78 -1.53 6.82
CA ALA A 152 15.54 -2.82 6.21
C ALA A 152 16.73 -3.23 5.34
N LEU A 153 17.03 -4.53 5.38
CA LEU A 153 18.03 -5.15 4.50
C LEU A 153 17.48 -5.30 3.08
N ASN A 154 18.37 -5.63 2.14
CA ASN A 154 18.03 -5.86 0.73
C ASN A 154 16.93 -6.89 0.51
N ASP A 155 16.82 -7.87 1.40
CA ASP A 155 15.78 -8.91 1.39
C ASP A 155 14.53 -8.51 2.19
N HIS A 156 14.36 -7.22 2.47
CA HIS A 156 13.27 -6.64 3.25
C HIS A 156 13.18 -7.10 4.71
N ALA A 157 14.20 -7.79 5.24
CA ALA A 157 14.25 -8.07 6.66
C ALA A 157 14.44 -6.77 7.46
N GLU A 158 13.48 -6.47 8.32
CA GLU A 158 13.45 -5.28 9.17
C GLU A 158 14.39 -5.41 10.37
N VAL A 159 15.22 -4.39 10.59
CA VAL A 159 16.09 -4.25 11.76
C VAL A 159 15.29 -3.60 12.90
N MET A 160 14.30 -4.34 13.43
CA MET A 160 13.34 -3.83 14.43
C MET A 160 13.99 -3.21 15.68
N ASP A 161 15.15 -3.73 16.12
CA ASP A 161 15.91 -3.16 17.24
C ASP A 161 16.35 -1.70 17.02
N ASN A 162 16.30 -1.23 15.77
CA ASN A 162 16.72 0.09 15.33
C ASN A 162 15.56 0.94 14.78
N GLU A 163 14.31 0.53 15.03
CA GLU A 163 13.11 1.31 14.74
C GLU A 163 13.15 2.67 15.46
N THR A 164 12.62 3.69 14.79
CA THR A 164 12.33 5.00 15.37
C THR A 164 10.88 5.37 15.12
N GLU A 165 10.13 5.68 16.18
CA GLU A 165 8.71 6.01 16.11
C GLU A 165 8.43 7.39 16.74
N PHE A 166 7.41 8.08 16.23
CA PHE A 166 6.81 9.23 16.91
C PHE A 166 5.28 9.20 16.81
N ALA A 167 4.62 9.77 17.82
CA ALA A 167 3.19 10.04 17.81
C ALA A 167 2.89 11.45 17.30
N PHE A 168 1.74 11.63 16.65
CA PHE A 168 1.23 12.93 16.20
C PHE A 168 -0.30 12.95 16.19
N THR A 169 -0.87 14.16 16.18
CA THR A 169 -2.32 14.34 16.01
C THR A 169 -2.61 14.74 14.58
N TYR A 170 -3.43 13.98 13.85
CA TYR A 170 -4.00 14.38 12.57
C TYR A 170 -5.32 15.13 12.77
N ALA A 171 -5.34 16.42 12.42
CA ALA A 171 -6.51 17.30 12.54
C ALA A 171 -6.67 18.14 11.26
N PRO A 172 -7.12 17.55 10.15
CA PRO A 172 -7.13 18.21 8.86
C PRO A 172 -8.05 19.43 8.84
N THR A 173 -7.56 20.55 8.31
CA THR A 173 -8.40 21.75 8.11
C THR A 173 -9.32 21.63 6.90
N SER A 174 -8.95 20.76 5.95
CA SER A 174 -9.72 20.43 4.76
C SER A 174 -9.50 18.95 4.44
N PRO A 175 -10.23 18.02 5.10
CA PRO A 175 -10.04 16.59 4.92
C PRO A 175 -10.28 16.18 3.45
N LEU A 176 -9.51 15.20 2.99
CA LEU A 176 -9.76 14.56 1.69
C LEU A 176 -11.11 13.83 1.75
N ALA A 177 -11.78 13.75 0.59
CA ALA A 177 -12.94 12.87 0.47
C ALA A 177 -12.47 11.43 0.62
N GLU A 178 -13.20 10.64 1.39
CA GLU A 178 -12.93 9.20 1.52
C GLU A 178 -13.06 8.54 0.15
N ILE A 179 -12.04 7.76 -0.22
CA ILE A 179 -12.08 6.88 -1.38
C ILE A 179 -12.76 5.58 -0.93
N ALA A 180 -13.78 5.17 -1.66
CA ALA A 180 -14.46 3.89 -1.46
C ALA A 180 -14.09 2.93 -2.61
N ASP A 181 -14.62 1.71 -2.56
CA ASP A 181 -14.47 0.70 -3.61
C ASP A 181 -14.63 1.28 -5.03
N ALA A 182 -13.76 0.84 -5.95
CA ALA A 182 -13.84 1.25 -7.34
C ALA A 182 -15.07 0.64 -8.01
N ALA A 183 -15.69 1.42 -8.90
CA ALA A 183 -16.79 0.95 -9.73
C ALA A 183 -16.27 0.21 -10.97
N THR A 184 -15.49 -0.86 -10.77
CA THR A 184 -14.94 -1.65 -11.88
C THR A 184 -15.95 -2.71 -12.36
N THR A 185 -16.03 -2.91 -13.67
CA THR A 185 -16.89 -3.92 -14.31
C THR A 185 -16.05 -4.91 -15.10
N GLY A 186 -15.28 -5.74 -14.41
CA GLY A 186 -14.44 -6.76 -15.03
C GLY A 186 -13.41 -7.32 -14.05
N ASP A 187 -12.80 -8.44 -14.42
CA ASP A 187 -11.73 -9.03 -13.63
C ASP A 187 -10.46 -8.17 -13.76
N PRO A 188 -9.75 -7.87 -12.66
CA PRO A 188 -8.49 -7.13 -12.71
C PRO A 188 -7.43 -7.90 -13.50
N SER A 189 -6.54 -7.17 -14.17
CA SER A 189 -5.41 -7.76 -14.88
C SER A 189 -4.21 -6.85 -14.91
N ILE A 190 -3.01 -7.43 -14.92
CA ILE A 190 -1.74 -6.75 -15.13
C ILE A 190 -0.95 -7.45 -16.24
N LYS A 191 -0.16 -6.69 -16.99
CA LYS A 191 0.76 -7.19 -18.01
C LYS A 191 2.04 -6.38 -18.00
N ILE A 192 3.19 -7.03 -18.04
CA ILE A 192 4.46 -6.37 -18.33
C ILE A 192 4.57 -6.17 -19.86
N VAL A 193 4.67 -4.91 -20.29
CA VAL A 193 4.81 -4.54 -21.71
C VAL A 193 6.24 -4.15 -22.09
N SER A 194 7.06 -3.81 -21.09
CA SER A 194 8.51 -3.64 -21.19
C SER A 194 9.13 -4.04 -19.85
N PRO A 195 10.29 -4.72 -19.81
CA PRO A 195 11.05 -5.24 -20.95
C PRO A 195 10.30 -6.36 -21.69
N LYS A 196 10.72 -6.66 -22.93
CA LYS A 196 10.18 -7.79 -23.71
C LYS A 196 10.82 -9.11 -23.27
N PRO A 197 10.17 -10.27 -23.52
CA PRO A 197 10.78 -11.57 -23.24
C PRO A 197 12.16 -11.74 -23.90
N GLY A 198 13.16 -12.07 -23.09
CA GLY A 198 14.55 -12.28 -23.49
C GLY A 198 15.33 -10.98 -23.78
N GLU A 199 14.78 -9.81 -23.45
CA GLU A 199 15.49 -8.55 -23.60
C GLU A 199 16.67 -8.45 -22.63
N VAL A 200 17.75 -7.80 -23.09
CA VAL A 200 18.94 -7.53 -22.27
C VAL A 200 18.75 -6.19 -21.56
N VAL A 201 18.74 -6.20 -20.23
CA VAL A 201 18.63 -5.00 -19.39
C VAL A 201 20.00 -4.65 -18.78
N ASN A 202 20.29 -3.36 -18.61
CA ASN A 202 21.59 -2.87 -18.15
C ASN A 202 21.41 -1.67 -17.22
N GLY A 203 22.10 -1.66 -16.08
CA GLY A 203 22.04 -0.54 -15.14
C GLY A 203 20.59 -0.26 -14.73
N ASP A 204 20.17 0.99 -14.88
CA ASP A 204 18.79 1.39 -14.62
C ASP A 204 17.91 1.15 -15.85
N PHE A 205 16.72 0.60 -15.62
CA PHE A 205 15.76 0.29 -16.68
C PHE A 205 14.32 0.40 -16.17
N ASP A 206 13.38 0.56 -17.10
CA ASP A 206 11.96 0.68 -16.79
C ASP A 206 11.24 -0.65 -16.99
N ILE A 207 10.48 -1.04 -15.98
CA ILE A 207 9.42 -2.04 -16.09
C ILE A 207 8.13 -1.27 -16.32
N VAL A 208 7.56 -1.41 -17.52
CA VAL A 208 6.31 -0.77 -17.90
C VAL A 208 5.20 -1.80 -17.86
N VAL A 209 4.12 -1.48 -17.16
CA VAL A 209 2.95 -2.34 -17.00
C VAL A 209 1.70 -1.72 -17.63
N GLU A 210 0.83 -2.60 -18.11
CA GLU A 210 -0.55 -2.28 -18.47
C GLU A 210 -1.47 -2.92 -17.43
N VAL A 211 -2.30 -2.10 -16.79
CA VAL A 211 -3.27 -2.53 -15.77
C VAL A 211 -4.69 -2.24 -16.27
N SER A 212 -5.61 -3.16 -16.04
CA SER A 212 -7.03 -3.02 -16.42
C SER A 212 -7.95 -3.50 -15.30
N ASN A 213 -9.12 -2.86 -15.20
CA ASN A 213 -10.14 -3.12 -14.17
C ASN A 213 -9.59 -3.08 -12.72
N TYR A 214 -8.57 -2.25 -12.50
CA TYR A 214 -7.94 -2.03 -11.21
C TYR A 214 -7.36 -0.62 -11.17
N ASP A 215 -7.70 0.14 -10.14
CA ASP A 215 -7.26 1.53 -9.98
C ASP A 215 -6.00 1.55 -9.12
N LEU A 216 -4.87 1.91 -9.73
CA LEU A 216 -3.60 2.03 -9.02
C LEU A 216 -3.58 3.32 -8.18
N ASN A 217 -3.21 3.23 -6.90
CA ASN A 217 -3.26 4.36 -5.96
C ASN A 217 -2.20 4.28 -4.85
N CYS A 218 -1.17 5.13 -4.93
CA CYS A 218 -0.13 5.23 -3.89
C CYS A 218 -0.64 5.86 -2.58
N ASP A 219 -1.67 6.69 -2.63
CA ASP A 219 -2.16 7.38 -1.43
C ASP A 219 -2.74 6.39 -0.40
N LEU A 220 -3.14 5.20 -0.85
CA LEU A 220 -3.75 4.15 -0.03
C LEU A 220 -2.77 3.07 0.42
N TYR A 221 -1.47 3.24 0.24
CA TYR A 221 -0.44 2.37 0.79
C TYR A 221 -0.49 2.23 2.32
N GLY A 222 -0.65 1.01 2.82
CA GLY A 222 -0.79 0.71 4.25
C GLY A 222 -2.17 0.96 4.83
N LYS A 223 -3.18 1.20 4.00
CA LYS A 223 -4.56 1.47 4.43
C LYS A 223 -5.41 0.21 4.25
N PRO A 224 -6.62 0.15 4.85
CA PRO A 224 -7.53 -0.96 4.61
C PRO A 224 -7.78 -1.22 3.12
N GLY A 225 -7.84 -2.50 2.74
CA GLY A 225 -8.13 -2.92 1.37
C GLY A 225 -9.48 -2.39 0.88
N LEU A 226 -9.49 -1.88 -0.35
CA LEU A 226 -10.70 -1.46 -1.08
C LEU A 226 -10.83 -2.31 -2.34
N PHE A 227 -12.06 -2.66 -2.70
CA PHE A 227 -12.30 -3.47 -3.88
C PHE A 227 -11.89 -2.69 -5.15
N GLY A 228 -11.08 -3.34 -5.99
CA GLY A 228 -10.65 -2.78 -7.27
C GLY A 228 -9.64 -1.64 -7.16
N ILE A 229 -9.06 -1.38 -5.98
CA ILE A 229 -8.07 -0.32 -5.76
C ILE A 229 -6.86 -0.90 -5.01
N GLY A 230 -5.66 -0.51 -5.43
CA GLY A 230 -4.43 -0.86 -4.73
C GLY A 230 -3.22 -0.55 -5.57
N HIS A 231 -2.29 -1.50 -5.67
CA HIS A 231 -1.04 -1.33 -6.38
C HIS A 231 -0.49 -2.65 -6.88
N TYR A 232 0.77 -2.66 -7.33
CA TYR A 232 1.47 -3.89 -7.63
C TYR A 232 2.82 -3.95 -6.94
N HIS A 233 3.24 -5.16 -6.64
CA HIS A 233 4.60 -5.49 -6.25
C HIS A 233 5.39 -5.86 -7.49
N VAL A 234 6.66 -5.48 -7.52
CA VAL A 234 7.62 -5.98 -8.50
C VAL A 234 8.58 -6.90 -7.79
N ASN A 235 8.73 -8.13 -8.29
CA ASN A 235 9.65 -9.12 -7.75
C ASN A 235 10.63 -9.60 -8.82
N VAL A 236 11.79 -10.06 -8.38
CA VAL A 236 12.75 -10.81 -9.20
C VAL A 236 12.73 -12.29 -8.83
N ASP A 237 12.68 -13.17 -9.83
CA ASP A 237 12.73 -14.63 -9.77
C ASP A 237 11.58 -15.37 -9.07
N SER A 238 10.97 -14.83 -8.03
CA SER A 238 9.93 -15.50 -7.25
C SER A 238 9.00 -14.52 -6.55
N THR A 239 7.71 -14.85 -6.46
CA THR A 239 6.73 -14.23 -5.52
C THR A 239 6.42 -15.15 -4.33
N SER A 240 7.15 -16.26 -4.22
CA SER A 240 7.02 -17.26 -3.17
C SER A 240 8.19 -17.21 -2.19
N GLY A 241 7.97 -17.69 -0.97
CA GLY A 241 8.99 -17.81 0.07
C GLY A 241 8.60 -17.15 1.38
N PRO A 242 9.58 -16.94 2.29
CA PRO A 242 9.38 -16.15 3.50
C PRO A 242 8.77 -14.79 3.20
N MET A 243 7.98 -14.26 4.14
CA MET A 243 7.31 -12.97 4.01
C MET A 243 6.48 -12.84 2.72
N MET A 244 5.85 -13.93 2.25
CA MET A 244 5.00 -13.92 1.04
C MET A 244 5.70 -13.39 -0.22
N GLY A 245 7.01 -13.65 -0.36
CA GLY A 245 7.80 -13.21 -1.51
C GLY A 245 8.48 -11.85 -1.35
N MET A 246 8.34 -11.16 -0.21
CA MET A 246 9.03 -9.87 0.00
C MET A 246 10.54 -9.94 -0.15
N MET A 247 11.16 -11.10 0.10
CA MET A 247 12.62 -11.29 -0.01
C MET A 247 13.21 -10.93 -1.39
N THR A 248 12.38 -11.02 -2.43
CA THR A 248 12.77 -10.74 -3.82
C THR A 248 12.07 -9.51 -4.40
N MET A 249 11.36 -8.75 -3.56
CA MET A 249 10.62 -7.58 -3.99
C MET A 249 11.61 -6.46 -4.34
N LEU A 250 11.57 -5.97 -5.57
CA LEU A 250 12.33 -4.79 -5.99
C LEU A 250 11.70 -3.51 -5.44
N GLY A 251 10.39 -3.53 -5.23
CA GLY A 251 9.60 -2.45 -4.65
C GLY A 251 8.14 -2.53 -5.06
N MET A 252 7.41 -1.44 -4.83
CA MET A 252 5.98 -1.33 -5.09
C MET A 252 5.71 -0.21 -6.09
N GLY A 253 4.74 -0.41 -6.97
CA GLY A 253 4.36 0.55 -7.99
C GLY A 253 2.86 0.83 -7.99
N CYS A 254 2.49 2.10 -8.07
CA CYS A 254 1.12 2.56 -8.30
C CYS A 254 0.98 3.35 -9.62
N THR A 255 2.02 3.35 -10.45
CA THR A 255 1.99 3.97 -11.78
C THR A 255 2.32 2.92 -12.84
N THR A 256 2.12 3.23 -14.12
CA THR A 256 2.43 2.28 -15.20
C THR A 256 3.92 2.04 -15.43
N THR A 257 4.80 2.79 -14.75
CA THR A 257 6.24 2.64 -14.89
C THR A 257 6.87 2.44 -13.51
N PHE A 258 7.65 1.37 -13.38
CA PHE A 258 8.49 1.10 -12.24
C PHE A 258 9.96 1.18 -12.66
N HIS A 259 10.76 1.95 -11.94
CA HIS A 259 12.19 2.07 -12.20
C HIS A 259 12.94 0.98 -11.43
N ALA A 260 13.65 0.13 -12.16
CA ALA A 260 14.42 -0.97 -11.62
C ALA A 260 15.91 -0.79 -11.93
N SER A 261 16.75 -1.53 -11.20
CA SER A 261 18.20 -1.54 -11.42
C SER A 261 18.74 -2.96 -11.46
N THR A 262 19.74 -3.20 -12.30
CA THR A 262 20.48 -4.48 -12.37
C THR A 262 21.60 -4.58 -11.33
N VAL A 263 21.81 -3.55 -10.51
CA VAL A 263 22.79 -3.58 -9.41
C VAL A 263 22.55 -4.81 -8.53
N GLY A 264 23.61 -5.50 -8.11
CA GLY A 264 23.51 -6.71 -7.30
C GLY A 264 23.12 -7.99 -8.05
N LEU A 265 22.82 -7.91 -9.35
CA LEU A 265 22.61 -9.08 -10.22
C LEU A 265 23.89 -9.43 -11.01
N GLU A 266 24.06 -10.70 -11.34
CA GLU A 266 25.23 -11.18 -12.09
C GLU A 266 25.09 -10.89 -13.60
N SER A 267 26.10 -10.27 -14.21
CA SER A 267 26.09 -10.05 -15.68
C SER A 267 26.03 -11.38 -16.44
N GLY A 268 25.17 -11.44 -17.44
CA GLY A 268 24.88 -12.63 -18.23
C GLY A 268 23.90 -13.62 -17.59
N SER A 269 23.41 -13.37 -16.36
CA SER A 269 22.36 -14.19 -15.75
C SER A 269 20.99 -13.90 -16.38
N THR A 270 20.10 -14.89 -16.31
CA THR A 270 18.68 -14.73 -16.67
C THR A 270 17.85 -14.63 -15.41
N HIS A 271 16.95 -13.66 -15.36
CA HIS A 271 16.06 -13.41 -14.24
C HIS A 271 14.61 -13.30 -14.72
N THR A 272 13.67 -13.66 -13.86
CA THR A 272 12.24 -13.47 -14.12
C THR A 272 11.76 -12.21 -13.40
N LEU A 273 11.29 -11.20 -14.11
CA LEU A 273 10.61 -10.05 -13.50
C LEU A 273 9.14 -10.41 -13.36
N ILE A 274 8.56 -10.16 -12.20
CA ILE A 274 7.16 -10.46 -11.88
C ILE A 274 6.49 -9.19 -11.39
N ALA A 275 5.33 -8.84 -11.95
CA ALA A 275 4.46 -7.78 -11.46
C ALA A 275 3.18 -8.41 -10.92
N LEU A 276 2.89 -8.25 -9.63
CA LEU A 276 1.80 -8.90 -8.90
C LEU A 276 0.86 -7.85 -8.31
N LEU A 277 -0.43 -7.87 -8.65
CA LEU A 277 -1.41 -6.96 -8.05
C LEU A 277 -1.61 -7.27 -6.56
N ALA A 278 -1.61 -6.22 -5.76
CA ALA A 278 -1.84 -6.25 -4.32
C ALA A 278 -2.86 -5.17 -3.91
N ASP A 279 -3.56 -5.43 -2.81
CA ASP A 279 -4.45 -4.45 -2.19
C ASP A 279 -3.67 -3.39 -1.38
N ASN A 280 -4.40 -2.40 -0.86
CA ASN A 280 -3.87 -1.32 -0.02
C ASN A 280 -3.11 -1.80 1.23
N GLY A 281 -3.42 -3.00 1.73
CA GLY A 281 -2.74 -3.63 2.87
C GLY A 281 -1.52 -4.45 2.46
N HIS A 282 -1.05 -4.30 1.23
CA HIS A 282 0.05 -5.06 0.63
C HIS A 282 -0.23 -6.57 0.52
N ALA A 283 -1.48 -7.00 0.60
CA ALA A 283 -1.84 -8.40 0.39
C ALA A 283 -2.03 -8.67 -1.11
N PRO A 284 -1.40 -9.71 -1.67
CA PRO A 284 -1.70 -10.15 -3.03
C PRO A 284 -3.20 -10.42 -3.21
N LEU A 285 -3.75 -10.05 -4.38
CA LEU A 285 -5.12 -10.40 -4.70
C LEU A 285 -5.29 -11.93 -4.74
N MET A 286 -6.51 -12.41 -4.43
CA MET A 286 -6.82 -13.85 -4.39
C MET A 286 -7.96 -14.19 -5.35
N PRO A 287 -7.73 -15.03 -6.39
CA PRO A 287 -6.45 -15.65 -6.76
C PRO A 287 -5.40 -14.61 -7.19
N ALA A 288 -4.12 -14.96 -7.10
CA ALA A 288 -3.01 -14.10 -7.51
C ALA A 288 -3.18 -13.64 -8.96
N ILE A 289 -2.98 -12.33 -9.19
CA ILE A 289 -3.06 -11.71 -10.51
C ILE A 289 -1.69 -11.10 -10.81
N GLU A 290 -0.92 -11.83 -11.61
CA GLU A 290 0.47 -11.47 -11.91
C GLU A 290 0.79 -11.60 -13.40
N ALA A 291 1.83 -10.90 -13.82
CA ALA A 291 2.48 -11.07 -15.11
C ALA A 291 3.98 -11.24 -14.90
N SER A 292 4.63 -12.02 -15.76
CA SER A 292 6.06 -12.22 -15.70
C SER A 292 6.74 -12.13 -17.06
N VAL A 293 8.02 -11.77 -17.04
CA VAL A 293 8.88 -11.73 -18.22
C VAL A 293 10.30 -12.13 -17.85
N GLU A 294 10.91 -13.00 -18.65
CA GLU A 294 12.33 -13.31 -18.51
C GLU A 294 13.19 -12.26 -19.20
N VAL A 295 14.28 -11.85 -18.55
CA VAL A 295 15.29 -10.91 -19.06
C VAL A 295 16.69 -11.43 -18.81
N THR A 296 17.67 -10.91 -19.54
CA THR A 296 19.09 -11.17 -19.28
C THR A 296 19.76 -9.90 -18.79
N VAL A 297 20.61 -10.00 -17.77
CA VAL A 297 21.44 -8.89 -17.32
C VAL A 297 22.64 -8.74 -18.26
N GLY A 298 22.88 -7.52 -18.75
CA GLY A 298 23.96 -7.22 -19.70
C GLY A 298 25.35 -7.03 -19.10
#